data_AF-A0A6V7M7I7-F1
#
_entry.id   AF-A0A6V7M7I7-F1
#
_cell.length_a   1.000
_cell.length_b   1.000
_cell.length_c   1.000
_cell.angle_alpha   90.00
_cell.angle_beta   90.00
_cell.angle_gamma   90.00
#
_symmetry.space_group_name_H-M   'P 1'
#
loop_
_entity.id
_entity.type
_entity.pdbx_description
1 polymer ?
#
loop_
_entity_poly.entity_id
_entity_poly.type
_entity_poly.pdbx_seq_one_letter_code
_entity_poly.pdbx_strand_id
1 'polypeptide(L)'
;PMEHCILQNNACNIYEQYFQDDEVMPLVQRTFSRTVNVYRDIVPLKRPITHLSWSPDQGNRLAVSYCNTDFKKMKIFSCNSYIWDI
;
A
#
# COMPACT_ATOMS: atom_id res chain seq x y z
N PRO A 1 -54.37 31.46 -23.30
CA PRO A 1 -53.30 30.74 -24.05
C PRO A 1 -51.89 31.06 -23.54
N MET A 2 -51.48 32.33 -23.51
CA MET A 2 -50.14 32.76 -23.07
C MET A 2 -49.89 32.44 -21.57
N GLU A 3 -50.85 32.79 -20.71
CA GLU A 3 -50.79 32.56 -19.26
C GLU A 3 -50.59 31.07 -18.90
N HIS A 4 -51.22 30.17 -19.65
CA HIS A 4 -51.03 28.73 -19.49
C HIS A 4 -49.58 28.30 -19.81
N CYS A 5 -48.99 28.83 -20.88
CA CYS A 5 -47.60 28.53 -21.26
C CYS A 5 -46.59 29.07 -20.24
N ILE A 6 -46.86 30.25 -19.66
CA ILE A 6 -46.02 30.82 -18.59
C ILE A 6 -46.06 29.92 -17.35
N LEU A 7 -47.26 29.51 -16.93
CA LEU A 7 -47.43 28.64 -15.76
C LEU A 7 -46.76 27.27 -15.97
N GLN A 8 -46.80 26.72 -17.19
CA GLN A 8 -46.10 25.49 -17.53
C GLN A 8 -44.58 25.64 -17.46
N ASN A 9 -44.01 26.72 -18.02
CA ASN A 9 -42.56 26.96 -18.00
C ASN A 9 -42.03 27.19 -16.56
N ASN A 10 -42.85 27.78 -15.69
CA ASN A 10 -42.49 28.01 -14.29
C ASN A 10 -42.70 26.78 -13.39
N ALA A 11 -43.38 25.73 -13.87
CA ALA A 11 -43.64 24.54 -13.07
C ALA A 11 -42.36 23.71 -12.85
N CYS A 12 -41.44 23.70 -13.81
CA CYS A 12 -40.14 23.06 -13.69
C CYS A 12 -39.16 23.65 -14.71
N ASN A 13 -37.94 24.00 -14.27
CA ASN A 13 -36.89 24.47 -15.16
C ASN A 13 -36.24 23.28 -15.87
N ILE A 14 -36.76 22.94 -17.04
CA ILE A 14 -36.23 21.83 -17.87
C ILE A 14 -34.82 22.10 -18.43
N TYR A 15 -34.30 23.32 -18.27
CA TYR A 15 -32.97 23.72 -18.72
C TYR A 15 -31.95 23.82 -17.59
N GLU A 16 -32.34 23.50 -16.35
CA GLU A 16 -31.44 23.50 -15.21
C GLU A 16 -30.38 22.40 -15.34
N GLN A 17 -29.10 22.78 -15.20
CA GLN A 17 -27.98 21.84 -15.25
C GLN A 17 -27.46 21.59 -13.82
N TYR A 18 -27.77 20.42 -13.28
CA TYR A 18 -27.27 20.01 -11.97
C TYR A 18 -25.78 19.66 -12.02
N PHE A 19 -25.06 19.98 -10.95
CA PHE A 19 -23.63 19.65 -10.77
C PHE A 19 -22.69 20.29 -11.81
N GLN A 20 -23.09 21.41 -12.41
CA GLN A 20 -22.26 22.10 -13.41
C GLN A 20 -20.92 22.59 -12.84
N ASP A 21 -20.89 22.96 -11.56
CA ASP A 21 -19.70 23.47 -10.87
C ASP A 21 -19.07 22.45 -9.91
N ASP A 22 -19.56 21.20 -9.90
CA ASP A 22 -19.02 20.16 -9.04
C ASP A 22 -17.72 19.60 -9.64
N GLU A 23 -16.61 19.74 -8.93
CA GLU A 23 -15.36 19.09 -9.32
C GLU A 23 -15.49 17.58 -9.14
N VAL A 24 -15.11 16.83 -10.18
CA VAL A 24 -15.14 15.36 -10.14
C VAL A 24 -14.16 14.88 -9.07
N MET A 25 -14.69 14.41 -7.94
CA MET A 25 -13.85 13.79 -6.92
C MET A 25 -13.24 12.50 -7.48
N PRO A 26 -11.93 12.26 -7.28
CA PRO A 26 -11.31 11.02 -7.69
C PRO A 26 -11.96 9.85 -6.95
N LEU A 27 -12.30 8.80 -7.70
CA LEU A 27 -12.79 7.54 -7.15
C LEU A 27 -11.79 7.00 -6.11
N VAL A 28 -12.33 6.42 -5.04
CA VAL A 28 -11.58 5.86 -3.89
C VAL A 28 -10.33 5.11 -4.35
N GLN A 29 -9.19 5.46 -3.76
CA GLN A 29 -7.90 4.88 -4.08
C GLN A 29 -7.93 3.36 -3.86
N ARG A 30 -7.60 2.60 -4.91
CA ARG A 30 -7.55 1.13 -4.85
C ARG A 30 -6.38 0.68 -3.97
N THR A 31 -6.56 -0.43 -3.25
CA THR A 31 -5.47 -1.11 -2.57
C THR A 31 -4.47 -1.65 -3.59
N PHE A 32 -3.20 -1.28 -3.46
CA PHE A 32 -2.12 -1.80 -4.29
C PHE A 32 -0.90 -2.13 -3.43
N SER A 33 -0.10 -3.08 -3.89
CA SER A 33 1.19 -3.42 -3.29
C SER A 33 2.26 -3.45 -4.37
N ARG A 34 3.48 -3.03 -4.02
CA ARG A 34 4.64 -3.05 -4.90
C ARG A 34 5.87 -3.40 -4.08
N THR A 35 6.70 -4.31 -4.59
CA THR A 35 8.03 -4.55 -4.02
C THR A 35 8.96 -3.42 -4.45
N VAL A 36 9.53 -2.70 -3.48
CA VAL A 36 10.50 -1.62 -3.73
C VAL A 36 11.92 -2.18 -3.79
N ASN A 37 12.32 -2.91 -2.76
CA ASN A 37 13.66 -3.48 -2.61
C ASN A 37 13.60 -4.98 -2.29
N VAL A 38 14.66 -5.71 -2.67
CA VAL A 38 14.83 -7.14 -2.33
C VAL A 38 16.23 -7.34 -1.75
N TYR A 39 16.30 -7.48 -0.43
CA TYR A 39 17.52 -7.78 0.30
C TYR A 39 17.71 -9.29 0.42
N ARG A 40 18.87 -9.80 0.00
CA ARG A 40 19.21 -11.23 0.02
C ARG A 40 20.35 -11.49 0.98
N ASP A 41 20.29 -12.62 1.67
CA ASP A 41 21.39 -13.06 2.54
C ASP A 41 22.72 -13.07 1.76
N ILE A 42 23.77 -12.55 2.39
CA ILE A 42 25.14 -12.51 1.84
C ILE A 42 25.74 -13.92 1.83
N VAL A 43 25.26 -14.79 2.73
CA VAL A 43 25.68 -16.19 2.76
C VAL A 43 25.07 -16.91 1.55
N PRO A 44 25.87 -17.61 0.71
CA PRO A 44 25.38 -18.30 -0.48
C PRO A 44 24.34 -19.38 -0.18
N LEU A 45 24.40 -19.91 1.04
CA LEU A 45 23.50 -20.94 1.51
C LEU A 45 22.20 -20.31 2.02
N LYS A 46 21.07 -20.82 1.54
CA LYS A 46 19.74 -20.37 1.97
C LYS A 46 19.46 -20.72 3.42
N ARG A 47 19.42 -19.69 4.27
CA ARG A 47 19.02 -19.76 5.67
C ARG A 47 17.62 -19.14 5.84
N PRO A 48 16.73 -19.73 6.64
CA PRO A 48 15.41 -19.14 6.88
C PRO A 48 15.52 -17.90 7.78
N ILE A 49 14.68 -16.91 7.48
CA ILE A 49 14.50 -15.71 8.32
C ILE A 49 13.50 -16.07 9.41
N THR A 50 13.83 -15.77 10.67
CA THR A 50 12.95 -16.04 11.82
C THR A 50 12.30 -14.80 12.39
N HIS A 51 12.90 -13.63 12.20
CA HIS A 51 12.37 -12.37 12.70
C HIS A 51 12.81 -11.18 11.85
N LEU A 52 11.95 -10.17 11.78
CA LEU A 52 12.17 -8.88 11.14
C LEU A 52 11.81 -7.78 12.13
N SER A 53 12.66 -6.76 12.25
CA SER A 53 12.40 -5.62 13.13
C SER A 53 12.92 -4.33 12.50
N TRP A 54 12.15 -3.26 12.62
CA TRP A 54 12.54 -1.93 12.17
C TRP A 54 13.26 -1.18 13.27
N SER A 55 14.33 -0.47 12.89
CA SER A 55 15.00 0.45 13.79
C SER A 55 14.05 1.60 14.17
N PRO A 56 13.97 1.99 15.46
CA PRO A 56 13.05 3.04 15.94
C PRO A 56 13.52 4.46 15.60
N ASP A 57 14.72 4.63 15.03
CA ASP A 57 15.34 5.93 14.81
C ASP A 57 14.68 6.72 13.65
N GLN A 58 14.79 6.21 12.43
CA GLN A 58 14.41 6.87 11.18
C GLN A 58 13.67 5.92 10.25
N GLY A 59 13.49 4.64 10.63
CA GLY A 59 12.83 3.63 9.80
C GLY A 59 13.61 3.21 8.56
N ASN A 60 14.84 3.72 8.34
CA ASN A 60 15.66 3.36 7.18
C ASN A 60 16.48 2.09 7.39
N ARG A 61 16.41 1.49 8.59
CA ARG A 61 17.18 0.30 8.93
C ARG A 61 16.27 -0.86 9.32
N LEU A 62 16.52 -2.02 8.71
CA LEU A 62 15.80 -3.26 8.97
C LEU A 62 16.76 -4.31 9.52
N ALA A 63 16.52 -4.74 10.76
CA ALA A 63 17.18 -5.88 11.37
C ALA A 63 16.51 -7.19 10.92
N VAL A 64 17.32 -8.14 10.45
CA VAL A 64 16.87 -9.44 9.94
C VAL A 64 17.64 -10.54 10.66
N SER A 65 16.93 -11.44 11.35
CA SER A 65 17.53 -12.59 12.02
C SER A 65 17.40 -13.88 11.22
N TYR A 66 18.48 -14.65 11.17
CA TYR A 66 18.54 -15.93 10.49
C TYR A 66 18.81 -17.04 11.51
N CYS A 67 17.93 -18.04 11.58
CA CYS A 67 18.10 -19.17 12.48
C CYS A 67 17.36 -20.39 11.92
N ASN A 68 17.97 -21.57 12.02
CA ASN A 68 17.30 -22.82 11.65
C ASN A 68 16.55 -23.39 12.86
N THR A 69 15.24 -23.52 12.75
CA THR A 69 14.38 -24.11 13.80
C THR A 69 14.35 -25.64 13.75
N ASP A 70 14.86 -26.26 12.68
CA ASP A 70 14.88 -27.72 12.53
C ASP A 70 16.07 -28.34 13.27
N PHE A 71 15.90 -28.60 14.56
CA PHE A 71 16.93 -29.23 15.41
C PHE A 71 17.42 -30.60 14.90
N LYS A 72 16.58 -31.34 14.18
CA LYS A 72 16.94 -32.65 13.60
C LYS A 72 17.82 -32.55 12.35
N LYS A 73 17.78 -31.41 11.66
CA LYS A 73 18.54 -31.12 10.43
C LYS A 73 19.43 -29.91 10.67
N MET A 74 20.18 -29.95 11.77
CA MET A 74 21.11 -28.89 12.14
C MET A 74 22.30 -28.89 11.18
N LYS A 75 22.09 -28.33 9.99
CA LYS A 75 23.19 -27.97 9.10
C LYS A 75 23.96 -26.83 9.76
N ILE A 76 25.28 -26.94 9.75
CA ILE A 76 26.19 -25.96 10.34
C ILE A 76 26.13 -24.70 9.47
N PHE A 77 25.32 -23.74 9.89
CA PHE A 77 25.28 -22.41 9.29
C PHE A 77 25.68 -21.40 10.35
N SER A 78 26.26 -20.27 9.93
CA SER A 78 26.47 -19.17 10.86
C SER A 78 25.11 -18.70 11.40
N CYS A 79 25.08 -18.28 12.66
CA CYS A 79 23.92 -17.58 13.25
C CYS A 79 24.01 -16.06 13.05
N ASN A 80 24.82 -15.63 12.07
CA ASN A 80 25.02 -14.23 11.79
C ASN A 80 23.74 -13.62 11.25
N SER A 81 23.34 -12.52 11.88
CA SER A 81 22.18 -11.70 11.53
C SER A 81 22.66 -10.33 11.04
N TYR A 82 21.84 -9.63 10.26
CA TYR A 82 22.26 -8.43 9.56
C TYR A 82 21.26 -7.28 9.75
N ILE A 83 21.79 -6.06 9.64
CA ILE A 83 20.99 -4.84 9.53
C ILE A 83 21.16 -4.34 8.10
N TRP A 84 20.05 -4.17 7.41
CA TRP A 84 19.99 -3.62 6.06
C TRP A 84 19.64 -2.14 6.12
N ASP A 85 20.34 -1.35 5.32
CA ASP A 85 20.00 0.05 5.05
C ASP A 85 19.07 0.09 3.84
N ILE A 86 17.99 0.89 3.91
CA ILE A 86 16.84 0.83 2.99
C ILE A 86 16.67 2.10 2.16
#